data_AF-A0A4S4FV46-F1
#
_entry.id   AF-A0A4S4FV46-F1
#
_cell.length_a   1.000
_cell.length_b   1.000
_cell.length_c   1.000
_cell.angle_alpha   90.00
_cell.angle_beta   90.00
_cell.angle_gamma   90.00
#
_symmetry.space_group_name_H-M   'P 1'
#
loop_
_entity.id
_entity.type
_entity.pdbx_description
1 polymer ?
#
loop_
_entity_poly.entity_id
_entity_poly.type
_entity_poly.pdbx_seq_one_letter_code
_entity_poly.pdbx_strand_id
1 'polypeptide(L)'
;MSDPIVSFDEAAMRGELKELVRQTVEDTLNALLEEEADDLIGADRYERTADREAYRAGHYERGLTTTSGQVILKMPKLKGMRFATAIVERYKRRETSVEEAMIEMYLAGVSTRRIEDVSEILWGASVSAATVSNLNDKAFEAVEEWRSRPLTRPYPYVFVDGIHLFFTSIKFHNSRNFLSLVA
;
A
#
# COMPACT_ATOMS: atom_id res chain seq x y z
N MET A 1 -41.95 -13.14 -31.48
CA MET A 1 -41.78 -13.42 -30.04
C MET A 1 -40.53 -12.67 -29.64
N SER A 2 -40.64 -11.69 -28.76
CA SER A 2 -39.49 -10.95 -28.27
C SER A 2 -38.70 -11.87 -27.35
N ASP A 3 -37.44 -12.15 -27.68
CA ASP A 3 -36.57 -12.96 -26.83
C ASP A 3 -36.49 -12.34 -25.42
N PRO A 4 -36.48 -13.16 -24.34
CA PRO A 4 -36.41 -12.62 -23.00
C PRO A 4 -35.06 -11.93 -22.82
N ILE A 5 -35.09 -10.62 -22.57
CA ILE A 5 -33.93 -9.83 -22.20
C ILE A 5 -33.36 -10.47 -20.93
N VAL A 6 -32.16 -11.04 -21.03
CA VAL A 6 -31.42 -11.55 -19.87
C VAL A 6 -31.33 -10.41 -18.85
N SER A 7 -31.98 -10.59 -17.71
CA SER A 7 -31.88 -9.67 -16.56
C SER A 7 -30.42 -9.62 -16.12
N PHE A 8 -29.72 -8.55 -16.48
CA PHE A 8 -28.31 -8.36 -16.16
C PHE A 8 -28.20 -7.74 -14.78
N ASP A 9 -27.80 -8.52 -13.78
CA ASP A 9 -27.46 -7.98 -12.46
C ASP A 9 -26.03 -7.44 -12.50
N GLU A 10 -25.92 -6.14 -12.78
CA GLU A 10 -24.64 -5.44 -12.88
C GLU A 10 -23.85 -5.49 -11.56
N ALA A 11 -24.53 -5.49 -10.41
CA ALA A 11 -23.87 -5.53 -9.11
C ALA A 11 -23.25 -6.92 -8.85
N ALA A 12 -23.97 -7.98 -9.17
CA ALA A 12 -23.45 -9.35 -9.09
C ALA A 12 -22.23 -9.55 -10.00
N MET A 13 -22.31 -9.12 -11.26
CA MET A 13 -21.19 -9.23 -12.21
C MET A 13 -19.95 -8.46 -11.74
N ARG A 14 -20.12 -7.24 -11.21
CA ARG A 14 -19.00 -6.44 -10.68
C ARG A 14 -18.33 -7.14 -9.49
N GLY A 15 -19.11 -7.79 -8.62
CA GLY A 15 -18.59 -8.57 -7.50
C GLY A 15 -17.77 -9.77 -7.99
N GLU A 16 -18.31 -10.56 -8.91
CA GLU A 16 -17.64 -11.72 -9.50
C GLU A 16 -16.33 -11.31 -10.21
N LEU A 17 -16.36 -10.22 -10.98
CA LEU A 17 -15.18 -9.70 -11.66
C LEU A 17 -14.11 -9.25 -10.66
N LYS A 18 -14.49 -8.56 -9.58
CA LYS A 18 -13.55 -8.14 -8.53
C LYS A 18 -12.86 -9.34 -7.91
N GLU A 19 -13.61 -10.40 -7.59
CA GLU A 19 -13.02 -11.62 -7.03
C GLU A 19 -12.13 -12.35 -8.03
N LEU A 20 -12.52 -12.44 -9.30
CA LEU A 20 -11.69 -13.03 -10.34
C LEU A 20 -10.34 -12.30 -10.47
N VAL A 21 -10.37 -10.96 -10.48
CA VAL A 21 -9.15 -10.15 -10.53
C VAL A 21 -8.30 -10.38 -9.29
N ARG A 22 -8.89 -10.37 -8.09
CA ARG A 22 -8.17 -10.60 -6.83
C ARG A 22 -7.50 -11.97 -6.82
N GLN A 23 -8.22 -13.02 -7.23
CA GLN A 23 -7.70 -14.38 -7.29
C GLN A 23 -6.59 -14.53 -8.33
N THR A 24 -6.75 -13.94 -9.51
CA THR A 24 -5.72 -13.96 -10.56
C THR A 24 -4.43 -13.28 -10.09
N VAL A 25 -4.54 -12.13 -9.40
CA VAL A 25 -3.39 -11.44 -8.82
C VAL A 25 -2.71 -12.31 -7.75
N GLU A 26 -3.50 -12.92 -6.86
CA GLU A 26 -2.99 -13.83 -5.82
C GLU A 26 -2.23 -15.03 -6.42
N ASP A 27 -2.83 -15.70 -7.41
CA ASP A 27 -2.23 -16.86 -8.07
C ASP A 27 -0.96 -16.49 -8.83
N THR A 28 -0.98 -15.35 -9.53
CA THR A 28 0.20 -14.86 -10.27
C THR A 28 1.35 -14.53 -9.32
N LEU A 29 1.09 -13.80 -8.23
CA LEU A 29 2.12 -13.46 -7.25
C LEU A 29 2.70 -14.72 -6.60
N ASN A 30 1.86 -15.71 -6.27
CA ASN A 30 2.32 -16.97 -5.70
C ASN A 30 3.13 -17.79 -6.70
N ALA A 31 2.75 -17.81 -7.98
CA ALA A 31 3.52 -18.49 -9.03
C ALA A 31 4.91 -17.87 -9.21
N LEU A 32 4.99 -16.54 -9.26
CA LEU A 32 6.27 -15.83 -9.37
C LEU A 32 7.17 -16.10 -8.15
N LEU A 33 6.61 -16.16 -6.93
CA LEU A 33 7.38 -16.50 -5.72
C LEU A 33 7.92 -17.94 -5.77
N GLU A 34 7.19 -18.88 -6.36
CA GLU A 34 7.65 -20.25 -6.53
C GLU A 34 8.78 -20.35 -7.54
N GLU A 35 8.65 -19.66 -8.68
CA GLU A 35 9.67 -19.56 -9.74
C GLU A 35 10.96 -18.93 -9.21
N GLU A 36 10.88 -17.79 -8.51
CA GLU A 36 12.05 -17.16 -7.90
C GLU A 36 12.72 -18.07 -6.85
N ALA A 37 11.95 -18.95 -6.19
CA ALA A 37 12.52 -19.95 -5.29
C ALA A 37 13.23 -21.08 -6.05
N ASP A 38 12.74 -21.53 -7.19
CA ASP A 38 13.44 -22.51 -8.03
C ASP A 38 14.74 -21.94 -8.57
N ASP A 39 14.73 -20.69 -9.04
CA ASP A 39 15.91 -19.96 -9.50
C ASP A 39 16.97 -19.81 -8.40
N LEU A 40 16.54 -19.44 -7.18
CA LEU A 40 17.45 -19.31 -6.04
C LEU A 40 18.03 -20.65 -5.56
N ILE A 41 17.28 -21.75 -5.68
CA ILE A 41 17.75 -23.08 -5.30
C ILE A 41 18.67 -23.68 -6.39
N GLY A 42 18.46 -23.28 -7.64
CA GLY A 42 19.10 -23.87 -8.82
C GLY A 42 18.56 -25.26 -9.18
N ALA A 43 17.34 -25.60 -8.76
CA ALA A 43 16.74 -26.91 -9.01
C ALA A 43 15.22 -26.88 -8.89
N ASP A 44 14.53 -27.55 -9.79
CA ASP A 44 13.09 -27.71 -9.79
C ASP A 44 12.58 -28.57 -8.62
N ARG A 45 11.27 -28.52 -8.42
CA ARG A 45 10.59 -29.33 -7.40
C ARG A 45 10.83 -30.82 -7.61
N TYR A 46 11.43 -31.46 -6.60
CA TYR A 46 11.82 -32.87 -6.59
C TYR A 46 12.92 -33.25 -7.58
N GLU A 47 13.53 -32.29 -8.27
CA GLU A 47 14.67 -32.56 -9.13
C GLU A 47 15.85 -33.06 -8.29
N ARG A 48 16.66 -33.96 -8.86
CA ARG A 48 17.92 -34.38 -8.26
C ARG A 48 19.05 -33.79 -9.08
N THR A 49 19.63 -32.71 -8.57
CA THR A 49 20.81 -32.10 -9.16
C THR A 49 21.93 -31.98 -8.13
N ALA A 50 23.18 -32.05 -8.59
CA ALA A 50 24.35 -31.89 -7.74
C ALA A 50 24.57 -30.42 -7.35
N ASP A 51 24.09 -29.48 -8.18
CA ASP A 51 24.26 -28.03 -8.02
C ASP A 51 23.24 -27.38 -7.07
N ARG A 52 22.41 -28.17 -6.38
CA ARG A 52 21.36 -27.66 -5.48
C ARG A 52 21.98 -26.98 -4.27
N GLU A 53 21.65 -25.70 -4.07
CA GLU A 53 22.18 -24.92 -2.94
C GLU A 53 21.31 -24.99 -1.68
N ALA A 54 20.00 -25.21 -1.81
CA ALA A 54 19.08 -25.25 -0.68
C ALA A 54 17.91 -26.22 -0.88
N TYR A 55 17.16 -26.46 0.20
CA TYR A 55 16.00 -27.35 0.19
C TYR A 55 14.72 -26.61 0.56
N ARG A 56 13.62 -26.92 -0.11
CA ARG A 56 12.28 -26.40 0.25
C ARG A 56 11.84 -26.95 1.61
N ALA A 57 11.34 -26.09 2.47
CA ALA A 57 10.89 -26.37 3.83
C ALA A 57 9.43 -25.93 4.06
N GLY A 58 8.62 -25.98 3.00
CA GLY A 58 7.23 -25.53 2.99
C GLY A 58 7.11 -24.02 2.87
N HIS A 59 6.02 -23.47 3.41
CA HIS A 59 5.66 -22.05 3.24
C HIS A 59 5.23 -21.42 4.57
N TYR A 60 5.16 -20.10 4.60
CA TYR A 60 4.30 -19.38 5.55
C TYR A 60 3.40 -18.42 4.81
N GLU A 61 2.23 -18.16 5.37
CA GLU A 61 1.26 -17.24 4.78
C GLU A 61 1.47 -15.81 5.30
N ARG A 62 1.28 -14.84 4.41
CA ARG A 62 1.29 -13.42 4.73
C ARG A 62 0.27 -12.70 3.86
N GLY A 63 -0.56 -11.86 4.46
CA GLY A 63 -1.44 -10.97 3.73
C GLY A 63 -0.69 -9.79 3.08
N LEU A 64 -1.10 -9.43 1.87
CA LEU A 64 -0.70 -8.21 1.18
C LEU A 64 -1.97 -7.47 0.73
N THR A 65 -2.11 -6.20 1.11
CA THR A 65 -3.20 -5.35 0.60
C THR A 65 -2.78 -4.80 -0.76
N THR A 66 -3.55 -5.13 -1.80
CA THR A 66 -3.36 -4.64 -3.17
C THR A 66 -4.54 -3.77 -3.57
N THR A 67 -4.43 -3.09 -4.72
CA THR A 67 -5.55 -2.33 -5.29
C THR A 67 -6.79 -3.20 -5.56
N SER A 68 -6.58 -4.47 -5.88
CA SER A 68 -7.64 -5.46 -6.14
C SER A 68 -8.26 -6.03 -4.86
N GLY A 69 -7.69 -5.74 -3.69
CA GLY A 69 -8.10 -6.24 -2.38
C GLY A 69 -6.99 -6.96 -1.63
N GLN A 70 -7.34 -7.61 -0.53
CA GLN A 70 -6.41 -8.41 0.26
C GLN A 70 -6.12 -9.76 -0.43
N VAL A 71 -4.83 -10.04 -0.66
CA VAL A 71 -4.36 -11.32 -1.20
C VAL A 71 -3.48 -12.05 -0.19
N ILE A 72 -3.44 -13.38 -0.28
CA ILE A 72 -2.60 -14.22 0.58
C ILE A 72 -1.36 -14.70 -0.20
N LEU A 73 -0.19 -14.26 0.27
CA LEU A 73 1.09 -14.70 -0.24
C LEU A 73 1.57 -15.95 0.51
N LYS A 74 1.91 -16.99 -0.24
CA LYS A 74 2.55 -18.22 0.23
C LYS A 74 4.05 -18.07 0.08
N MET A 75 4.70 -17.53 1.10
CA MET A 75 6.14 -17.25 1.08
C MET A 75 6.94 -18.55 1.23
N PRO A 76 7.80 -18.91 0.26
CA PRO A 76 8.65 -20.09 0.35
C PRO A 76 9.62 -20.03 1.54
N LYS A 77 9.76 -21.16 2.24
CA LYS A 77 10.80 -21.38 3.25
C LYS A 77 11.89 -22.25 2.64
N LEU A 78 13.12 -21.77 2.72
CA LEU A 78 14.31 -22.52 2.29
C LEU A 78 15.14 -22.93 3.50
N LYS A 79 15.71 -24.14 3.43
CA LYS A 79 16.66 -24.68 4.40
C LYS A 79 18.04 -24.65 3.76
N GLY A 80 18.98 -23.97 4.41
CA GLY A 80 20.34 -23.75 3.91
C GLY A 80 20.57 -22.32 3.42
N MET A 81 19.52 -21.61 3.04
CA MET A 81 19.60 -20.20 2.65
C MET A 81 18.36 -19.41 3.09
N ARG A 82 18.46 -18.08 3.06
CA ARG A 82 17.32 -17.19 3.30
C ARG A 82 16.65 -16.84 1.97
N PHE A 83 15.34 -17.06 1.90
CA PHE A 83 14.55 -16.57 0.77
C PHE A 83 14.42 -15.04 0.83
N ALA A 84 14.97 -14.35 -0.18
CA ALA A 84 14.83 -12.92 -0.38
C ALA A 84 14.28 -12.71 -1.79
N THR A 85 13.13 -12.08 -1.89
CA THR A 85 12.38 -11.89 -3.13
C THR A 85 12.45 -10.43 -3.58
N ALA A 86 12.59 -10.21 -4.88
CA ALA A 86 12.45 -8.91 -5.52
C ALA A 86 10.99 -8.57 -5.86
N ILE A 87 10.11 -9.58 -5.93
CA ILE A 87 8.69 -9.43 -6.28
C ILE A 87 7.95 -8.62 -5.22
N VAL A 88 8.16 -8.96 -3.94
CA VAL A 88 7.54 -8.27 -2.81
C VAL A 88 8.56 -7.99 -1.73
N GLU A 89 8.77 -6.70 -1.45
CA GLU A 89 9.66 -6.27 -0.36
C GLU A 89 9.32 -6.97 0.97
N ARG A 90 10.38 -7.27 1.74
CA ARG A 90 10.23 -7.94 3.02
C ARG A 90 9.44 -7.06 3.98
N TYR A 91 8.47 -7.67 4.66
CA TYR A 91 7.57 -7.02 5.64
C TYR A 91 6.60 -5.98 5.08
N LYS A 92 6.62 -5.69 3.78
CA LYS A 92 5.69 -4.76 3.14
C LYS A 92 4.26 -5.30 3.18
N ARG A 93 3.37 -4.63 3.92
CA ARG A 93 2.00 -5.15 4.10
C ARG A 93 1.02 -4.63 3.04
N ARG A 94 1.43 -3.61 2.28
CA ARG A 94 0.58 -2.89 1.32
C ARG A 94 1.36 -2.59 0.06
N GLU A 95 0.68 -2.63 -1.07
CA GLU A 95 1.19 -2.13 -2.33
C GLU A 95 1.44 -0.62 -2.25
N THR A 96 2.44 -0.12 -2.99
CA THR A 96 2.78 1.31 -3.01
C THR A 96 1.60 2.16 -3.49
N SER A 97 0.85 1.71 -4.49
CA SER A 97 -0.33 2.43 -5.01
C SER A 97 -1.43 2.62 -3.96
N VAL A 98 -1.62 1.64 -3.07
CA VAL A 98 -2.56 1.74 -1.94
C VAL A 98 -2.07 2.79 -0.92
N GLU A 99 -0.77 2.83 -0.67
CA GLU A 99 -0.15 3.85 0.18
C GLU A 99 -0.30 5.26 -0.43
N GLU A 100 -0.02 5.42 -1.71
CA GLU A 100 -0.17 6.69 -2.43
C GLU A 100 -1.61 7.21 -2.40
N ALA A 101 -2.60 6.34 -2.63
CA ALA A 101 -4.02 6.71 -2.55
C ALA A 101 -4.41 7.22 -1.15
N MET A 102 -3.86 6.64 -0.09
CA MET A 102 -4.12 7.12 1.28
C MET A 102 -3.49 8.50 1.53
N ILE A 103 -2.28 8.75 1.02
CA ILE A 103 -1.63 10.06 1.09
C ILE A 103 -2.45 11.10 0.33
N GLU A 104 -2.89 10.77 -0.88
CA GLU A 104 -3.70 11.67 -1.72
C GLU A 104 -5.04 12.03 -1.05
N MET A 105 -5.73 11.04 -0.46
CA MET A 105 -6.96 11.31 0.31
C MET A 105 -6.70 12.26 1.49
N TYR A 106 -5.59 12.09 2.20
CA TYR A 106 -5.23 12.98 3.29
C TYR A 106 -4.97 14.41 2.80
N LEU A 107 -4.23 14.56 1.71
CA LEU A 107 -3.95 15.85 1.08
C LEU A 107 -5.24 16.53 0.56
N ALA A 108 -6.23 15.74 0.13
CA ALA A 108 -7.56 16.21 -0.24
C ALA A 108 -8.44 16.60 0.97
N GLY A 109 -7.93 16.50 2.20
CA GLY A 109 -8.62 16.90 3.42
C GLY A 109 -9.52 15.82 4.04
N VAL A 110 -9.39 14.56 3.61
CA VAL A 110 -10.10 13.44 4.23
C VAL A 110 -9.46 13.14 5.59
N SER A 111 -10.28 13.07 6.64
CA SER A 111 -9.78 12.77 7.98
C SER A 111 -9.20 11.36 8.06
N THR A 112 -8.16 11.15 8.88
CA THR A 112 -7.50 9.83 9.01
C THR A 112 -8.44 8.71 9.44
N ARG A 113 -9.46 9.03 10.24
CA ARG A 113 -10.53 8.07 10.60
C ARG A 113 -11.41 7.72 9.40
N ARG A 114 -11.75 8.70 8.57
CA ARG A 114 -12.55 8.43 7.36
C ARG A 114 -11.75 7.66 6.31
N ILE A 115 -10.43 7.87 6.24
CA ILE A 115 -9.53 7.06 5.40
C ILE A 115 -9.55 5.60 5.88
N GLU A 116 -9.51 5.36 7.19
CA GLU A 116 -9.64 4.02 7.77
C GLU A 116 -10.95 3.34 7.34
N ASP A 117 -12.10 4.02 7.47
CA ASP A 117 -13.40 3.50 7.03
C ASP A 117 -13.44 3.19 5.52
N VAL A 118 -12.90 4.11 4.70
CA VAL A 118 -12.87 3.95 3.23
C VAL A 118 -11.93 2.81 2.81
N SER A 119 -10.80 2.62 3.52
CA SER A 119 -9.83 1.57 3.20
C SER A 119 -10.40 0.16 3.36
N GLU A 120 -11.24 -0.05 4.38
CA GLU A 120 -11.97 -1.31 4.59
C GLU A 120 -12.95 -1.57 3.43
N ILE A 121 -13.68 -0.54 2.99
CA ILE A 121 -14.66 -0.67 1.90
C ILE A 121 -14.00 -0.94 0.55
N LEU A 122 -12.90 -0.24 0.23
CA LEU A 122 -12.25 -0.35 -1.07
C LEU A 122 -11.45 -1.65 -1.19
N TRP A 123 -10.61 -1.94 -0.20
CA TRP A 123 -9.59 -2.99 -0.28
C TRP A 123 -9.87 -4.19 0.64
N GLY A 124 -10.92 -4.16 1.47
CA GLY A 124 -11.25 -5.24 2.40
C GLY A 124 -10.25 -5.36 3.56
N ALA A 125 -9.46 -4.32 3.82
CA ALA A 125 -8.48 -4.30 4.88
C ALA A 125 -8.35 -2.89 5.47
N SER A 126 -8.79 -2.73 6.71
CA SER A 126 -8.70 -1.47 7.44
C SER A 126 -7.25 -1.07 7.72
N VAL A 127 -7.00 0.22 7.50
CA VAL A 127 -5.74 0.85 7.84
C VAL A 127 -5.99 1.84 8.96
N SER A 128 -5.51 1.50 10.16
CA SER A 128 -5.68 2.35 11.33
C SER A 128 -5.26 3.80 11.08
N ALA A 129 -6.00 4.75 11.65
CA ALA A 129 -5.68 6.18 11.57
C ALA A 129 -4.22 6.52 11.96
N ALA A 130 -3.63 5.77 12.89
CA ALA A 130 -2.23 5.91 13.27
C ALA A 130 -1.26 5.49 12.15
N THR A 131 -1.59 4.42 11.41
CA THR A 131 -0.80 4.00 10.25
C THR A 131 -0.88 5.03 9.12
N VAL A 132 -2.07 5.59 8.87
CA VAL A 132 -2.25 6.67 7.89
C VAL A 132 -1.42 7.89 8.29
N SER A 133 -1.41 8.27 9.57
CA SER A 133 -0.57 9.36 10.08
C SER A 133 0.92 9.09 9.82
N ASN A 134 1.42 7.91 10.19
CA ASN A 134 2.83 7.56 9.98
C ASN A 134 3.23 7.53 8.50
N LEU A 135 2.30 7.16 7.62
CA LEU A 135 2.53 7.18 6.18
C LEU A 135 2.69 8.61 5.65
N ASN A 136 1.85 9.52 6.15
CA ASN A 136 1.87 10.92 5.79
C ASN A 136 3.10 11.66 6.34
N ASP A 137 3.67 11.22 7.47
CA ASP A 137 4.91 11.78 8.02
C ASP A 137 6.06 11.78 7.00
N LYS A 138 6.11 10.79 6.10
CA LYS A 138 7.07 10.78 4.99
C LYS A 138 6.82 11.90 3.98
N ALA A 139 5.55 12.21 3.68
CA ALA A 139 5.19 13.31 2.81
C ALA A 139 5.51 14.68 3.44
N PHE A 140 5.51 14.78 4.78
CA PHE A 140 5.90 16.00 5.49
C PHE A 140 7.37 16.38 5.29
N GLU A 141 8.27 15.45 4.98
CA GLU A 141 9.67 15.78 4.69
C GLU A 141 9.79 16.71 3.48
N ALA A 142 9.07 16.39 2.39
CA ALA A 142 9.03 17.24 1.19
C ALA A 142 8.40 18.62 1.46
N VAL A 143 7.41 18.67 2.36
CA VAL A 143 6.80 19.93 2.80
C VAL A 143 7.81 20.79 3.56
N GLU A 144 8.57 20.22 4.48
CA GLU A 144 9.60 20.94 5.24
C GLU A 144 10.76 21.41 4.35
N GLU A 145 11.18 20.61 3.36
CA GLU A 145 12.13 21.04 2.35
C GLU A 145 11.60 22.25 1.56
N TRP A 146 10.35 22.19 1.10
CA TRP A 146 9.73 23.30 0.38
C TRP A 146 9.59 24.57 1.22
N ARG A 147 9.32 24.44 2.52
CA ARG A 147 9.19 25.57 3.45
C ARG A 147 10.52 26.23 3.77
N SER A 148 11.58 25.44 3.89
CA SER A 148 12.93 25.92 4.22
C SER A 148 13.72 26.38 2.99
N ARG A 149 13.14 26.32 1.79
CA ARG A 149 13.81 26.70 0.56
C ARG A 149 14.24 28.19 0.57
N PRO A 150 15.45 28.50 0.08
CA PRO A 150 15.90 29.87 -0.01
C PRO A 150 15.12 30.66 -1.07
N LEU A 151 14.70 31.87 -0.73
CA LEU A 151 14.12 32.83 -1.66
C LEU A 151 15.27 33.52 -2.43
N THR A 152 15.50 33.09 -3.67
CA THR A 152 16.71 33.47 -4.44
C THR A 152 16.61 34.78 -5.21
N ARG A 153 15.41 35.36 -5.30
CA ARG A 153 15.13 36.55 -6.12
C ARG A 153 14.67 37.72 -5.25
N PRO A 154 14.85 38.98 -5.70
CA PRO A 154 14.21 40.11 -5.05
C PRO A 154 12.69 40.07 -5.27
N TYR A 155 11.91 40.22 -4.21
CA TYR A 155 10.44 40.26 -4.23
C TYR A 155 9.97 41.69 -3.88
N PRO A 156 9.59 42.52 -4.87
CA PRO A 156 9.17 43.91 -4.60
C PRO A 156 7.82 44.01 -3.87
N TYR A 157 6.99 42.96 -3.93
CA TYR A 157 5.70 42.89 -3.27
C TYR A 157 5.53 41.52 -2.60
N VAL A 158 4.90 41.51 -1.42
CA VAL A 158 4.53 40.31 -0.67
C VAL A 158 3.10 40.48 -0.19
N PHE A 159 2.26 39.48 -0.44
CA PHE A 159 0.90 39.42 0.10
C PHE A 159 0.90 38.46 1.28
N VAL A 160 0.16 38.83 2.33
CA VAL A 160 -0.02 38.02 3.52
C VAL A 160 -1.51 37.77 3.68
N ASP A 161 -1.87 36.51 3.91
CA ASP A 161 -3.24 36.08 4.20
C ASP A 161 -3.25 35.34 5.54
N GLY A 162 -4.43 35.25 6.17
CA GLY A 162 -4.59 34.62 7.48
C GLY A 162 -5.86 33.78 7.57
N ILE A 163 -5.71 32.54 8.04
CA ILE A 163 -6.83 31.62 8.29
C ILE A 163 -6.95 31.35 9.79
N HIS A 164 -8.17 31.48 10.33
CA HIS A 164 -8.46 31.18 11.73
C HIS A 164 -8.90 29.71 11.89
N LEU A 165 -8.13 28.92 12.63
CA LEU A 165 -8.39 27.51 12.90
C LEU A 165 -8.51 27.25 14.41
N PHE A 166 -9.47 26.41 14.82
CA PHE A 166 -9.68 26.03 16.22
C PHE A 166 -8.89 24.76 16.56
N PHE A 167 -8.03 24.83 17.58
CA PHE A 167 -7.25 23.69 18.07
C PHE A 167 -7.45 23.46 19.57
N THR A 168 -7.46 22.20 20.01
CA THR A 168 -7.43 21.84 21.43
C THR A 168 -5.97 21.79 21.92
N SER A 169 -5.63 22.50 22.99
CA SER A 169 -4.24 22.78 23.40
C SER A 169 -3.38 21.55 23.78
N ILE A 170 -3.98 20.37 23.95
CA ILE A 170 -3.29 19.14 24.36
C ILE A 170 -2.32 18.59 23.29
N LYS A 171 -2.47 18.98 22.00
CA LYS A 171 -1.56 18.53 20.92
C LYS A 171 -0.32 19.40 20.70
N PHE A 172 -0.18 20.53 21.40
CA PHE A 172 0.90 21.48 21.16
C PHE A 172 2.29 21.00 21.59
N HIS A 173 2.38 20.01 22.49
CA HIS A 173 3.68 19.60 23.03
C HIS A 173 4.50 18.70 22.09
N ASN A 174 3.90 18.15 21.02
CA ASN A 174 4.60 17.25 20.10
C ASN A 174 4.36 17.56 18.61
N SER A 175 3.81 18.73 18.28
CA SER A 175 3.62 19.14 16.89
C SER A 175 4.05 20.60 16.70
N ARG A 176 5.36 20.79 16.52
CA ARG A 176 5.89 22.06 15.99
C ARG A 176 5.41 22.37 14.56
N ASN A 177 4.78 21.41 13.88
CA ASN A 177 4.51 21.50 12.42
C ASN A 177 3.09 21.94 12.04
N PHE A 178 2.14 22.08 12.98
CA PHE A 178 0.74 22.37 12.59
C PHE A 178 0.48 23.87 12.33
N LEU A 179 1.14 24.76 13.07
CA LEU A 179 0.95 26.22 12.93
C LEU A 179 1.56 26.81 11.66
N SER A 180 2.35 26.03 10.96
CA SER A 180 3.20 26.52 9.89
C SER A 180 2.67 26.04 8.53
N LEU A 181 1.53 25.34 8.47
CA LEU A 181 0.85 25.01 7.20
C LEU A 181 0.13 26.20 6.56
N VAL A 182 0.06 27.36 7.25
CA VAL A 182 -0.72 28.55 6.85
C VAL A 182 0.14 29.83 6.77
N ALA A 183 1.44 29.76 7.10
CA ALA A 183 2.35 30.91 7.06
C ALA A 183 3.60 30.60 6.23
#